data_AF-A0A7U9MZZ8-F1
#
_entry.id   AF-A0A7U9MZZ8-F1
#
_cell.length_a   1.000
_cell.length_b   1.000
_cell.length_c   1.000
_cell.angle_alpha   90.00
_cell.angle_beta   90.00
_cell.angle_gamma   90.00
#
_symmetry.space_group_name_H-M   'P 1'
#
loop_
_entity.id
_entity.type
_entity.pdbx_description
1 polymer ?
#
loop_
_entity_poly.entity_id
_entity_poly.type
_entity_poly.pdbx_seq_one_letter_code
_entity_poly.pdbx_strand_id
1 'polypeptide(L)'
;MNFSKPQGERVQESMVSDKTGRVAAYYRRVADRLDDEYFDELFRRYLYLKDEIDFFGFLTTQLSGRLPEFVRDMVMEQMDWNGLMEKYSISYSTVGRYRKKAAREMDQMYEFRDDVEMKYILS
;
A
#
# COMPACT_ATOMS: atom_id res chain seq x y z
N MET A 1 0.02 86.80 5.25
CA MET A 1 -0.51 86.12 6.45
C MET A 1 -1.61 85.16 6.01
N ASN A 2 -1.46 83.89 6.42
CA ASN A 2 -2.42 82.79 6.43
C ASN A 2 -2.79 82.11 5.10
N PHE A 3 -1.92 81.19 4.67
CA PHE A 3 -2.29 80.07 3.80
C PHE A 3 -2.97 78.99 4.65
N SER A 4 -4.29 78.86 4.53
CA SER A 4 -5.00 77.66 4.98
C SER A 4 -4.92 76.59 3.88
N LYS A 5 -4.19 75.51 4.12
CA LYS A 5 -4.45 74.21 3.48
C LYS A 5 -4.28 73.12 4.53
N PRO A 6 -5.23 72.19 4.69
CA PRO A 6 -5.09 71.11 5.65
C PRO A 6 -3.94 70.21 5.19
N GLN A 7 -3.03 69.94 6.11
CA GLN A 7 -2.00 68.92 5.97
C GLN A 7 -2.69 67.56 6.04
N GLY A 8 -3.35 67.19 4.94
CA GLY A 8 -3.78 65.83 4.71
C GLY A 8 -2.52 65.00 4.47
N GLU A 9 -2.20 64.14 5.44
CA GLU A 9 -1.27 63.04 5.25
C GLU A 9 -1.69 62.29 3.98
N ARG A 10 -0.93 62.50 2.90
CA ARG A 10 -1.07 61.68 1.70
C ARG A 10 -0.45 60.34 2.04
N VAL A 11 -1.25 59.45 2.63
CA VAL A 11 -0.97 58.03 2.59
C VAL A 11 -0.97 57.67 1.11
N GLN A 12 0.22 57.51 0.56
CA GLN A 12 0.41 56.96 -0.76
C GLN A 12 -0.06 55.50 -0.61
N GLU A 13 -1.30 55.20 -1.04
CA GLU A 13 -1.79 53.83 -1.15
C GLU A 13 -0.97 53.14 -2.24
N SER A 14 0.25 52.74 -1.90
CA SER A 14 1.05 51.85 -2.71
C SER A 14 0.21 50.58 -2.86
N MET A 15 -0.19 50.27 -4.09
CA MET A 15 -0.87 49.05 -4.54
C MET A 15 -1.10 48.04 -3.42
N VAL A 16 -2.35 47.87 -3.01
CA VAL A 16 -2.76 46.77 -2.12
C VAL A 16 -2.16 45.49 -2.69
N SER A 17 -1.06 45.06 -2.07
CA SER A 17 -0.27 43.98 -2.62
C SER A 17 -1.06 42.72 -2.33
N ASP A 18 -1.54 42.06 -3.38
CA ASP A 18 -2.25 40.77 -3.33
C ASP A 18 -1.32 39.61 -2.89
N LYS A 19 -0.46 39.88 -1.90
CA LYS A 19 0.44 38.91 -1.28
C LYS A 19 -0.37 37.83 -0.59
N THR A 20 -1.48 38.20 0.06
CA THR A 20 -2.37 37.26 0.73
C THR A 20 -3.04 36.29 -0.26
N GLY A 21 -3.59 36.78 -1.38
CA GLY A 21 -4.17 35.92 -2.41
C GLY A 21 -3.13 35.03 -3.09
N ARG A 22 -1.93 35.56 -3.39
CA ARG A 22 -0.82 34.77 -3.95
C ARG A 22 -0.31 33.69 -3.00
N VAL A 23 -0.23 33.98 -1.71
CA VAL A 23 0.16 33.01 -0.67
C VAL A 23 -0.91 31.93 -0.50
N ALA A 24 -2.20 32.30 -0.47
CA ALA A 24 -3.30 31.33 -0.41
C ALA A 24 -3.33 30.42 -1.64
N ALA A 25 -3.14 30.98 -2.84
CA ALA A 25 -3.05 30.20 -4.08
C ALA A 25 -1.84 29.25 -4.10
N TYR A 26 -0.71 29.66 -3.51
CA TYR A 26 0.46 28.80 -3.35
C TYR A 26 0.19 27.65 -2.40
N TYR A 27 -0.35 27.91 -1.21
CA TYR A 27 -0.70 26.85 -0.25
C TYR A 27 -1.68 25.85 -0.83
N ARG A 28 -2.69 26.32 -1.56
CA ARG A 28 -3.65 25.43 -2.24
C ARG A 28 -2.96 24.53 -3.26
N ARG A 29 -2.07 25.06 -4.10
CA ARG A 29 -1.29 24.23 -5.05
C ARG A 29 -0.41 23.20 -4.36
N VAL A 30 0.18 23.56 -3.22
CA VAL A 30 1.00 22.63 -2.42
C VAL A 30 0.11 21.55 -1.79
N ALA A 31 -1.06 21.92 -1.27
CA ALA A 31 -2.04 20.96 -0.74
C ALA A 31 -2.54 20.01 -1.83
N ASP A 32 -2.99 20.52 -2.98
CA ASP A 32 -3.44 19.71 -4.12
C ASP A 32 -2.33 18.72 -4.55
N ARG A 33 -1.08 19.19 -4.61
CA ARG A 33 0.07 18.33 -4.93
C ARG A 33 0.35 17.26 -3.86
N LEU A 34 0.25 17.60 -2.59
CA LEU A 34 0.45 16.64 -1.50
C LEU A 34 -0.67 15.59 -1.49
N ASP A 35 -1.89 16.00 -1.80
CA ASP A 35 -3.03 15.09 -1.95
C ASP A 35 -2.81 14.13 -3.14
N ASP A 36 -2.32 14.64 -4.28
CA ASP A 36 -1.94 13.82 -5.44
C ASP A 36 -0.79 12.85 -5.09
N GLU A 37 0.28 13.33 -4.45
CA GLU A 37 1.42 12.49 -4.03
C GLU A 37 0.98 11.40 -3.02
N TYR A 38 0.10 11.75 -2.09
CA TYR A 38 -0.47 10.81 -1.13
C TYR A 38 -1.37 9.77 -1.81
N PHE A 39 -2.19 10.19 -2.77
CA PHE A 39 -3.01 9.28 -3.56
C PHE A 39 -2.14 8.31 -4.36
N ASP A 40 -1.09 8.81 -5.02
CA ASP A 40 -0.14 7.98 -5.76
C ASP A 40 0.53 6.93 -4.85
N GLU A 41 0.92 7.31 -3.64
CA GLU A 41 1.48 6.37 -2.65
C GLU A 41 0.46 5.30 -2.26
N LEU A 42 -0.77 5.69 -1.91
CA LEU A 42 -1.85 4.76 -1.57
C LEU A 42 -2.15 3.81 -2.72
N PHE A 43 -2.18 4.32 -3.95
CA PHE A 43 -2.44 3.54 -5.14
C PHE A 43 -1.32 2.52 -5.40
N ARG A 44 -0.05 2.93 -5.29
CA ARG A 44 1.10 2.00 -5.38
C ARG A 44 1.02 0.90 -4.31
N ARG A 45 0.69 1.26 -3.07
CA ARG A 45 0.53 0.29 -1.99
C ARG A 45 -0.63 -0.67 -2.25
N TYR A 46 -1.75 -0.18 -2.77
CA TYR A 46 -2.88 -1.00 -3.17
C TYR A 46 -2.48 -1.99 -4.26
N LEU A 47 -1.82 -1.54 -5.33
CA LEU A 47 -1.36 -2.40 -6.41
C LEU A 47 -0.40 -3.47 -5.89
N TYR A 48 0.58 -3.09 -5.09
CA TYR A 48 1.51 -4.04 -4.47
C TYR A 48 0.78 -5.11 -3.65
N LEU A 49 -0.14 -4.70 -2.76
CA LEU A 49 -0.90 -5.65 -1.95
C LEU A 49 -1.81 -6.55 -2.80
N LYS A 50 -2.41 -6.00 -3.87
CA LYS A 50 -3.25 -6.76 -4.78
C LYS A 50 -2.44 -7.84 -5.51
N ASP A 51 -1.28 -7.46 -6.03
CA ASP A 51 -0.37 -8.37 -6.71
C ASP A 51 0.15 -9.45 -5.75
N GLU A 52 0.49 -9.09 -4.51
CA GLU A 52 0.91 -10.06 -3.49
C GLU A 52 -0.21 -11.05 -3.12
N ILE A 53 -1.46 -10.59 -2.99
CA ILE A 53 -2.61 -11.46 -2.72
C ILE A 53 -2.86 -12.41 -3.90
N ASP A 54 -2.82 -11.90 -5.13
CA ASP A 54 -3.03 -12.70 -6.33
C ASP A 54 -1.93 -13.74 -6.50
N PHE A 55 -0.67 -13.33 -6.26
CA PHE A 55 0.47 -14.21 -6.31
C PHE A 55 0.38 -15.30 -5.24
N PHE A 56 0.05 -14.96 -3.99
CA PHE A 56 -0.16 -15.95 -2.93
C PHE A 56 -1.27 -16.95 -3.29
N GLY A 57 -2.38 -16.44 -3.84
CA GLY A 57 -3.47 -17.26 -4.37
C GLY A 57 -2.99 -18.24 -5.44
N PHE A 58 -2.21 -17.76 -6.40
CA PHE A 58 -1.59 -18.58 -7.42
C PHE A 58 -0.64 -19.63 -6.82
N LEU A 59 0.30 -19.26 -5.94
CA LEU A 59 1.24 -20.18 -5.31
C LEU A 59 0.53 -21.30 -4.53
N THR A 60 -0.57 -20.96 -3.86
CA THR A 60 -1.38 -21.95 -3.14
C THR A 60 -1.88 -23.05 -4.07
N THR A 61 -2.25 -22.71 -5.31
CA THR A 61 -2.66 -23.71 -6.32
C THR A 61 -1.51 -24.58 -6.82
N GLN A 62 -0.26 -24.11 -6.73
CA GLN A 62 0.93 -24.81 -7.22
C GLN A 62 1.56 -25.75 -6.18
N LEU A 63 1.06 -25.74 -4.93
CA LEU A 63 1.57 -26.60 -3.87
C LEU A 63 1.38 -28.10 -4.19
N SER A 64 2.27 -28.92 -3.64
CA SER A 64 2.27 -30.35 -3.93
C SER A 64 1.15 -31.14 -3.21
N GLY A 65 0.52 -32.06 -3.94
CA GLY A 65 -0.40 -33.05 -3.39
C GLY A 65 -1.70 -32.45 -2.86
N ARG A 66 -2.02 -32.70 -1.57
CA ARG A 66 -3.25 -32.20 -0.92
C ARG A 66 -3.07 -30.84 -0.25
N LEU A 67 -1.87 -30.26 -0.32
CA LEU A 67 -1.56 -28.98 0.30
C LEU A 67 -2.35 -27.79 -0.26
N PRO A 68 -2.68 -27.70 -1.56
CA PRO A 68 -3.49 -26.59 -2.07
C PRO A 68 -4.83 -26.42 -1.36
N GLU A 69 -5.59 -27.51 -1.24
CA GLU A 69 -6.89 -27.50 -0.55
C GLU A 69 -6.72 -27.24 0.94
N PHE A 70 -5.74 -27.89 1.57
CA PHE A 70 -5.45 -27.73 3.00
C PHE A 70 -5.08 -26.29 3.37
N VAL A 71 -4.23 -25.63 2.57
CA VAL A 71 -3.83 -24.24 2.81
C VAL A 71 -4.97 -23.28 2.52
N ARG A 72 -5.79 -23.54 1.49
CA ARG A 72 -6.99 -22.74 1.21
C ARG A 72 -7.93 -22.75 2.41
N ASP A 73 -8.24 -23.93 2.95
CA ASP A 73 -9.10 -24.06 4.12
C ASP A 73 -8.50 -23.38 5.37
N MET A 74 -7.19 -23.52 5.57
CA MET A 74 -6.52 -22.94 6.74
C MET A 74 -6.45 -21.41 6.66
N VAL A 75 -6.15 -20.83 5.50
CA VAL A 75 -5.82 -19.40 5.36
C VAL A 75 -7.00 -18.59 4.83
N MET A 76 -7.68 -19.08 3.79
CA MET A 76 -8.78 -18.35 3.15
C MET A 76 -10.11 -18.56 3.88
N GLU A 77 -10.40 -19.82 4.24
CA GLU A 77 -11.62 -20.15 5.01
C GLU A 77 -11.42 -19.99 6.53
N GLN A 78 -10.20 -19.67 6.97
CA GLN A 78 -9.82 -19.46 8.37
C GLN A 78 -10.20 -20.63 9.30
N MET A 79 -10.15 -21.86 8.78
CA MET A 79 -10.43 -23.06 9.58
C MET A 79 -9.38 -23.22 10.69
N ASP A 80 -9.86 -23.50 11.90
CA ASP A 80 -9.00 -23.80 13.03
C ASP A 80 -8.35 -25.19 12.89
N TRP A 81 -7.36 -25.47 13.75
CA TRP A 81 -6.62 -26.73 13.67
C TRP A 81 -7.51 -27.94 13.93
N ASN A 82 -8.52 -27.82 14.80
CA ASN A 82 -9.45 -28.91 15.09
C ASN A 82 -10.34 -29.23 13.88
N GLY A 83 -10.88 -28.22 13.21
CA GLY A 83 -11.67 -28.39 11.99
C GLY A 83 -10.84 -28.97 10.85
N LEU A 84 -9.57 -28.58 10.73
CA LEU A 84 -8.65 -29.20 9.77
C LEU A 84 -8.35 -30.67 10.10
N MET A 85 -8.16 -31.01 11.37
CA MET A 85 -7.97 -32.39 11.81
C MET A 85 -9.17 -33.26 11.47
N GLU A 86 -10.37 -32.76 11.71
CA GLU A 86 -11.62 -33.45 11.42
C GLU A 86 -11.82 -33.63 9.90
N LYS A 87 -11.77 -32.53 9.13
CA LYS A 87 -11.98 -32.53 7.67
C LYS A 87 -11.01 -33.46 6.94
N TYR A 88 -9.74 -33.42 7.31
CA TYR A 88 -8.70 -34.21 6.65
C TYR A 88 -8.42 -35.56 7.32
N SER A 89 -9.09 -35.85 8.45
CA SER A 89 -8.85 -37.05 9.28
C SER A 89 -7.37 -37.23 9.64
N ILE A 90 -6.73 -36.15 10.10
CA ILE A 90 -5.30 -36.09 10.42
C ILE A 90 -5.05 -35.70 11.88
N SER A 91 -3.88 -36.08 12.41
CA SER A 91 -3.45 -35.67 13.74
C SER A 91 -3.03 -34.20 13.79
N TYR A 92 -3.06 -33.61 14.99
CA TYR A 92 -2.53 -32.26 15.26
C TYR A 92 -1.08 -32.09 14.78
N SER A 93 -0.24 -33.10 14.99
CA SER A 93 1.15 -33.11 14.51
C SER A 93 1.25 -33.09 12.98
N THR A 94 0.30 -33.71 12.30
CA THR A 94 0.24 -33.74 10.83
C THR A 94 -0.21 -32.40 10.27
N VAL A 95 -1.16 -31.70 10.90
CA VAL A 95 -1.53 -30.31 10.58
C VAL A 95 -0.28 -29.42 10.62
N GLY A 96 0.48 -29.48 11.72
CA GLY A 96 1.72 -28.73 11.85
C GLY A 96 2.77 -29.08 10.79
N ARG A 97 2.89 -30.37 10.42
CA ARG A 97 3.79 -30.82 9.35
C ARG A 97 3.36 -30.30 7.98
N TYR A 98 2.07 -30.33 7.67
CA TYR A 98 1.52 -29.83 6.41
C TYR A 98 1.72 -28.32 6.29
N ARG A 99 1.42 -27.56 7.34
CA ARG A 99 1.71 -26.11 7.40
C ARG A 99 3.19 -25.81 7.14
N LYS A 100 4.11 -26.52 7.81
CA LYS A 100 5.56 -26.35 7.60
C LYS A 100 6.03 -26.78 6.21
N LYS A 101 5.39 -27.76 5.60
CA LYS A 101 5.72 -28.21 4.24
C LYS A 101 5.26 -27.16 3.22
N ALA A 102 4.02 -26.70 3.32
CA ALA A 102 3.48 -25.65 2.47
C ALA A 102 4.31 -24.35 2.56
N ALA A 103 4.66 -23.91 3.77
CA ALA A 103 5.52 -22.73 3.96
C ALA A 103 6.85 -22.85 3.21
N ARG A 104 7.55 -23.99 3.34
CA ARG A 104 8.82 -24.22 2.63
C ARG A 104 8.68 -24.22 1.11
N GLU A 105 7.60 -24.80 0.57
CA GLU A 105 7.35 -24.78 -0.88
C GLU A 105 7.03 -23.37 -1.37
N MET A 106 6.24 -22.60 -0.61
CA MET A 106 5.95 -21.21 -0.93
C MET A 106 7.22 -20.34 -0.85
N ASP A 107 8.04 -20.49 0.19
CA ASP A 107 9.30 -19.76 0.35
C ASP A 107 10.20 -19.94 -0.89
N GLN A 108 10.34 -21.17 -1.40
CA GLN A 108 11.09 -21.46 -2.62
C GLN A 108 10.53 -20.77 -3.86
N MET A 109 9.20 -20.69 -3.97
CA MET A 109 8.54 -20.03 -5.09
C MET A 109 8.68 -18.50 -5.00
N TYR A 110 8.68 -17.93 -3.79
CA TYR A 110 8.95 -16.51 -3.56
C TYR A 110 10.41 -16.16 -3.87
N GLU A 111 11.37 -16.94 -3.40
CA GLU A 111 12.80 -16.77 -3.73
C GLU A 111 13.02 -16.81 -5.25
N PHE A 112 12.34 -17.71 -5.96
CA PHE A 112 12.42 -17.77 -7.41
C PHE A 112 11.86 -16.50 -8.09
N ARG A 113 10.75 -15.95 -7.59
CA ARG A 113 10.20 -14.68 -8.11
C ARG A 113 11.17 -13.54 -7.89
N ASP A 114 11.75 -13.42 -6.68
CA ASP A 114 12.71 -12.38 -6.35
C ASP A 114 13.95 -12.46 -7.27
N ASP A 115 14.44 -13.67 -7.54
CA ASP A 115 15.54 -13.90 -8.48
C ASP A 115 15.19 -13.47 -9.91
N VAL A 116 13.97 -13.75 -10.37
CA VAL A 116 13.50 -13.37 -11.71
C VAL A 116 13.30 -11.86 -11.81
N GLU A 117 12.65 -11.24 -10.84
CA GLU A 117 12.47 -9.79 -10.78
C GLU A 117 13.82 -9.08 -10.73
N MET A 118 14.75 -9.54 -9.90
CA MET A 118 16.11 -8.99 -9.80
C MET A 118 16.85 -9.08 -11.14
N LYS A 119 16.76 -10.22 -11.86
CA LYS A 119 17.35 -10.38 -13.19
C LYS A 119 16.73 -9.47 -14.25
N TYR A 120 15.41 -9.26 -14.20
CA TYR A 120 14.71 -8.36 -15.11
C TYR A 120 15.05 -6.88 -14.86
N ILE A 121 15.20 -6.46 -13.60
CA ILE A 121 15.54 -5.08 -13.22
C ILE A 121 17.00 -4.75 -13.56
N LEU A 122 17.89 -5.75 -13.53
CA LEU A 122 19.32 -5.58 -13.82
C LEU A 122 19.68 -5.76 -15.32
N SER A 123 18.72 -6.14 -16.17
CA SER A 123 18.90 -6.26 -17.62
C SER A 123 18.55 -4.98 -18.36
#